data_AF-A0A535RML8-F1
#
_entry.id   AF-A0A535RML8-F1
#
_cell.length_a   1.000
_cell.length_b   1.000
_cell.length_c   1.000
_cell.angle_alpha   90.00
_cell.angle_beta   90.00
_cell.angle_gamma   90.00
#
_symmetry.space_group_name_H-M   'P 1'
#
loop_
_entity.id
_entity.type
_entity.pdbx_description
1 polymer ?
#
loop_
_entity_poly.entity_id
_entity_poly.type
_entity_poly.pdbx_seq_one_letter_code
_entity_poly.pdbx_strand_id
1 'polypeptide(L)'
;MGRFEKAMRRFATLDDRDLAAPWAWRGGDLQVRDALFRSLGDELDALVRARERWDGDAATTDAERILLHADAALGDLRGLLVGLEDGLLDRAPEPGEWTLRETLRHMLDVERRYPVNTSHAIHRRDAEPLTVPEDDPRLAPSEPAETAGGLDRVIERLVAARDHSDALLGPTPDAALERPSRWSDITVTVRFRLHRFGEHLVEHTIQCEKTLEALAVRQGEARRIVRRIWAARGELEAVDADAEVIRALDDAHEERIQALSGVART
;
A
#
# COMPACT_ATOMS: atom_id res chain seq x y z
N MET A 1 13.96 -1.04 9.21
CA MET A 1 13.97 -0.60 7.80
C MET A 1 14.69 -1.63 6.94
N GLY A 2 13.98 -2.23 5.99
CA GLY A 2 14.52 -3.25 5.07
C GLY A 2 15.40 -2.66 3.97
N ARG A 3 16.07 -3.53 3.17
CA ARG A 3 16.95 -3.11 2.06
C ARG A 3 16.16 -2.39 0.98
N PHE A 4 15.03 -2.95 0.55
CA PHE A 4 14.11 -2.31 -0.38
C PHE A 4 13.75 -0.87 0.00
N GLU A 5 13.25 -0.67 1.23
CA GLU A 5 12.81 0.63 1.71
C GLU A 5 13.96 1.66 1.73
N LYS A 6 15.16 1.24 2.15
CA LYS A 6 16.36 2.09 2.12
C LYS A 6 16.69 2.54 0.69
N ALA A 7 16.59 1.63 -0.29
CA ALA A 7 16.80 1.96 -1.70
C ALA A 7 15.72 2.93 -2.22
N MET A 8 14.45 2.69 -1.91
CA MET A 8 13.34 3.56 -2.31
C MET A 8 13.44 4.96 -1.73
N ARG A 9 13.82 5.10 -0.45
CA ARG A 9 14.09 6.42 0.15
C ARG A 9 15.18 7.17 -0.59
N ARG A 10 16.23 6.47 -1.01
CA ARG A 10 17.33 7.09 -1.75
C ARG A 10 16.90 7.50 -3.16
N PHE A 11 16.17 6.65 -3.89
CA PHE A 11 15.59 7.03 -5.19
C PHE A 11 14.67 8.24 -5.05
N ALA A 12 13.82 8.29 -4.02
CA ALA A 12 12.88 9.40 -3.79
C ALA A 12 13.57 10.76 -3.51
N THR A 13 14.87 10.75 -3.18
CA THR A 13 15.65 11.99 -2.97
C THR A 13 16.25 12.58 -4.24
N LEU A 14 16.24 11.85 -5.36
CA LEU A 14 16.80 12.30 -6.63
C LEU A 14 15.92 13.40 -7.24
N ASP A 15 16.55 14.46 -7.72
CA ASP A 15 15.88 15.51 -8.48
C ASP A 15 15.98 15.30 -10.00
N ASP A 16 15.36 16.17 -10.78
CA ASP A 16 15.33 16.03 -12.25
C ASP A 16 16.72 16.14 -12.88
N ARG A 17 17.68 16.84 -12.23
CA ARG A 17 19.07 16.92 -12.68
C ARG A 17 19.77 15.59 -12.43
N ASP A 18 19.61 15.01 -11.24
CA ASP A 18 20.14 13.69 -10.92
C ASP A 18 19.62 12.65 -11.91
N LEU A 19 18.32 12.67 -12.21
CA LEU A 19 17.66 11.75 -13.14
C LEU A 19 18.16 11.88 -14.58
N ALA A 20 18.60 13.07 -15.00
CA ALA A 20 19.14 13.32 -16.33
C ALA A 20 20.63 12.96 -16.47
N ALA A 21 21.31 12.65 -15.36
CA ALA A 21 22.73 12.34 -15.40
C ALA A 21 23.01 11.02 -16.16
N PRO A 22 24.18 10.88 -16.80
CA PRO A 22 24.53 9.68 -17.54
C PRO A 22 24.64 8.44 -16.65
N TRP A 23 24.10 7.32 -17.10
CA TRP A 23 24.22 6.01 -16.46
C TRP A 23 24.43 4.93 -17.50
N ALA A 24 25.49 4.14 -17.36
CA ALA A 24 25.79 3.05 -18.29
C ALA A 24 25.14 1.75 -17.82
N TRP A 25 24.45 1.05 -18.72
CA TRP A 25 23.86 -0.26 -18.43
C TRP A 25 24.06 -1.21 -19.61
N ARG A 26 24.69 -2.36 -19.35
CA ARG A 26 24.99 -3.40 -20.35
C ARG A 26 25.66 -2.86 -21.64
N GLY A 27 26.53 -1.86 -21.47
CA GLY A 27 27.26 -1.21 -22.58
C GLY A 27 26.46 -0.18 -23.37
N GLY A 28 25.22 0.14 -22.96
CA GLY A 28 24.44 1.25 -23.48
C GLY A 28 24.55 2.51 -22.61
N ASP A 29 24.52 3.67 -23.25
CA ASP A 29 24.47 4.98 -22.60
C ASP A 29 23.02 5.37 -22.32
N LEU A 30 22.63 5.36 -21.05
CA LEU A 30 21.30 5.68 -20.55
C LEU A 30 21.37 6.83 -19.55
N GLN A 31 20.25 7.14 -18.91
CA GLN A 31 20.14 8.11 -17.83
C GLN A 31 19.81 7.44 -16.50
N VAL A 32 20.05 8.13 -15.39
CA VAL A 32 19.71 7.64 -14.05
C VAL A 32 18.22 7.27 -13.92
N ARG A 33 17.31 8.00 -14.58
CA ARG A 33 15.88 7.64 -14.62
C ARG A 33 15.63 6.21 -15.12
N ASP A 34 16.45 5.74 -16.07
CA ASP A 34 16.31 4.40 -16.63
C ASP A 34 16.64 3.34 -15.58
N ALA A 35 17.54 3.61 -14.64
CA ALA A 35 17.82 2.71 -13.51
C ALA A 35 16.59 2.51 -12.60
N LEU A 36 15.80 3.57 -12.38
CA LEU A 36 14.54 3.47 -11.63
C LEU A 36 13.51 2.67 -12.43
N PHE A 37 13.38 2.90 -13.74
CA PHE A 37 12.50 2.09 -14.59
C PHE A 37 12.96 0.64 -14.70
N ARG A 38 14.26 0.34 -14.61
CA ARG A 38 14.77 -1.03 -14.50
C ARG A 38 14.42 -1.66 -13.15
N SER A 39 14.37 -0.89 -12.06
CA SER A 39 13.87 -1.39 -10.77
C SER A 39 12.39 -1.75 -10.88
N LEU A 40 11.57 -0.89 -11.50
CA LEU A 40 10.17 -1.21 -11.77
C LEU A 40 10.01 -2.44 -12.67
N GLY A 41 10.82 -2.54 -13.72
CA GLY A 41 10.78 -3.68 -14.64
C GLY A 41 11.05 -5.02 -13.96
N ASP A 42 12.02 -5.06 -13.04
CA ASP A 42 12.32 -6.28 -12.28
C ASP A 42 11.16 -6.70 -11.38
N GLU A 43 10.53 -5.74 -10.67
CA GLU A 43 9.36 -6.00 -9.83
C GLU A 43 8.19 -6.53 -10.67
N LEU A 44 7.95 -5.94 -11.84
CA LEU A 44 6.88 -6.38 -12.75
C LEU A 44 7.16 -7.77 -13.34
N ASP A 45 8.40 -8.11 -13.70
CA ASP A 45 8.74 -9.46 -14.18
C ASP A 45 8.54 -10.51 -13.08
N ALA A 46 8.98 -10.20 -11.85
CA ALA A 46 8.76 -11.06 -10.70
C ALA A 46 7.26 -11.24 -10.41
N LEU A 47 6.49 -10.15 -10.49
CA LEU A 47 5.05 -10.16 -10.28
C LEU A 47 4.34 -11.03 -11.30
N VAL A 48 4.64 -10.92 -12.60
CA VAL A 48 4.04 -11.79 -13.63
C VAL A 48 4.23 -13.27 -13.29
N ARG A 49 5.44 -13.66 -12.87
CA ARG A 49 5.75 -15.06 -12.51
C ARG A 49 5.03 -15.50 -11.23
N ALA A 50 4.93 -14.61 -10.24
CA ALA A 50 4.24 -14.90 -8.99
C ALA A 50 2.72 -15.04 -9.22
N ARG A 51 2.14 -14.11 -9.99
CA ARG A 51 0.73 -14.12 -10.40
C ARG A 51 0.37 -15.38 -11.17
N GLU A 52 1.20 -15.83 -12.11
CA GLU A 52 0.91 -17.06 -12.86
C GLU A 52 0.74 -18.27 -11.93
N ARG A 53 1.61 -18.41 -10.91
CA ARG A 53 1.50 -19.49 -9.92
C ARG A 53 0.26 -19.33 -9.04
N TRP A 54 0.07 -18.13 -8.52
CA TRP A 54 -1.00 -17.80 -7.58
C TRP A 54 -2.39 -17.89 -8.24
N ASP A 55 -2.52 -17.45 -9.49
CA ASP A 55 -3.76 -17.54 -10.27
C ASP A 55 -4.11 -18.98 -10.64
N GLY A 56 -3.09 -19.83 -10.83
CA GLY A 56 -3.25 -21.25 -11.13
C GLY A 56 -3.51 -22.14 -9.90
N ASP A 57 -3.35 -21.63 -8.69
CA ASP A 57 -3.67 -22.37 -7.47
C ASP A 57 -5.19 -22.43 -7.25
N ALA A 58 -5.73 -23.65 -7.17
CA ALA A 58 -7.14 -23.89 -6.94
C ALA A 58 -7.59 -23.53 -5.51
N ALA A 59 -6.65 -23.32 -4.58
CA ALA A 59 -6.93 -22.82 -3.24
C ALA A 59 -7.19 -21.31 -3.20
N THR A 60 -6.73 -20.56 -4.20
CA THR A 60 -6.91 -19.10 -4.28
C THR A 60 -8.37 -18.73 -4.52
N THR A 61 -8.96 -18.06 -3.54
CA THR A 61 -10.36 -17.61 -3.56
C THR A 61 -10.56 -16.32 -4.34
N ASP A 62 -11.81 -16.03 -4.72
CA ASP A 62 -12.17 -14.72 -5.26
C ASP A 62 -11.97 -13.59 -4.21
N ALA A 63 -12.07 -13.90 -2.92
CA ALA A 63 -11.86 -12.91 -1.86
C ALA A 63 -10.41 -12.44 -1.82
N GLU A 64 -9.43 -13.34 -1.89
CA GLU A 64 -8.01 -12.99 -2.00
C GLU A 64 -7.73 -12.18 -3.27
N ARG A 65 -8.36 -12.53 -4.40
CA ARG A 65 -8.28 -11.76 -5.67
C ARG A 65 -8.79 -10.34 -5.52
N ILE A 66 -9.87 -10.14 -4.78
CA ILE A 66 -10.40 -8.80 -4.52
C ILE A 66 -9.49 -8.02 -3.57
N LEU A 67 -9.03 -8.66 -2.50
CA LEU A 67 -8.21 -8.03 -1.46
C LEU A 67 -6.83 -7.62 -1.98
N LEU A 68 -6.28 -8.33 -2.96
CA LEU A 68 -5.06 -7.94 -3.67
C LEU A 68 -5.06 -6.48 -4.15
N HIS A 69 -6.22 -5.97 -4.59
CA HIS A 69 -6.33 -4.57 -5.01
C HIS A 69 -6.09 -3.59 -3.85
N ALA A 70 -6.43 -3.99 -2.62
CA ALA A 70 -6.10 -3.25 -1.42
C ALA A 70 -4.59 -3.27 -1.14
N ASP A 71 -3.92 -4.40 -1.33
CA ASP A 71 -2.46 -4.51 -1.14
C ASP A 71 -1.68 -3.65 -2.13
N ALA A 72 -2.08 -3.66 -3.40
CA ALA A 72 -1.52 -2.77 -4.41
C ALA A 72 -1.75 -1.28 -4.05
N ALA A 73 -2.93 -0.93 -3.54
CA ALA A 73 -3.24 0.43 -3.09
C ALA A 73 -2.45 0.84 -1.83
N LEU A 74 -2.21 -0.10 -0.90
CA LEU A 74 -1.34 0.13 0.25
C LEU A 74 0.12 0.32 -0.19
N GLY A 75 0.60 -0.46 -1.16
CA GLY A 75 1.88 -0.24 -1.81
C GLY A 75 1.99 1.19 -2.37
N ASP A 76 0.96 1.63 -3.11
CA ASP A 76 0.89 2.97 -3.66
C ASP A 76 0.98 4.08 -2.57
N LEU A 77 0.27 3.92 -1.45
CA LEU A 77 0.37 4.82 -0.28
C LEU A 77 1.79 4.82 0.32
N ARG A 78 2.40 3.64 0.51
CA ARG A 78 3.78 3.51 1.02
C ARG A 78 4.75 4.27 0.12
N GLY A 79 4.58 4.15 -1.19
CA GLY A 79 5.39 4.86 -2.19
C GLY A 79 5.16 6.37 -2.25
N LEU A 80 3.95 6.85 -1.98
CA LEU A 80 3.66 8.28 -1.83
C LEU A 80 4.41 8.88 -0.63
N LEU A 81 4.44 8.15 0.50
CA LEU A 81 4.90 8.66 1.79
C LEU A 81 6.39 8.41 2.07
N VAL A 82 7.03 7.51 1.34
CA VAL A 82 8.42 7.12 1.59
C VAL A 82 9.38 8.32 1.52
N GLY A 83 10.23 8.44 2.54
CA GLY A 83 11.23 9.50 2.63
C GLY A 83 10.67 10.91 2.79
N LEU A 84 9.39 11.06 3.16
CA LEU A 84 8.86 12.33 3.64
C LEU A 84 9.31 12.58 5.08
N GLU A 85 9.33 13.86 5.47
CA GLU A 85 9.68 14.27 6.82
C GLU A 85 8.48 14.11 7.77
N ASP A 86 8.73 13.61 8.97
CA ASP A 86 7.69 13.39 9.99
C ASP A 86 6.94 14.67 10.37
N GLY A 87 7.58 15.84 10.25
CA GLY A 87 6.95 17.13 10.53
C GLY A 87 5.77 17.47 9.61
N LEU A 88 5.58 16.75 8.51
CA LEU A 88 4.40 16.89 7.65
C LEU A 88 3.14 16.24 8.24
N LEU A 89 3.28 15.28 9.16
CA LEU A 89 2.14 14.52 9.71
C LEU A 89 1.08 15.42 10.35
N ASP A 90 1.54 16.45 11.06
CA ASP A 90 0.69 17.32 11.89
C ASP A 90 0.42 18.69 11.26
N ARG A 91 0.90 18.92 10.03
CA ARG A 91 0.63 20.18 9.31
C ARG A 91 -0.71 20.10 8.61
N ALA A 92 -1.63 20.97 9.02
CA ALA A 92 -2.90 21.14 8.33
C ALA A 92 -2.67 21.79 6.95
N PRO A 93 -3.27 21.25 5.87
CA PRO A 93 -3.17 21.85 4.54
C PRO A 93 -3.95 23.17 4.48
N GLU A 94 -5.16 23.21 5.05
CA GLU A 94 -6.03 24.38 5.13
C GLU A 94 -6.84 24.36 6.46
N PRO A 95 -7.41 25.50 6.91
CA PRO A 95 -8.24 25.54 8.10
C PRO A 95 -9.44 24.58 8.01
N GLY A 96 -9.50 23.61 8.93
CA GLY A 96 -10.60 22.64 9.01
C GLY A 96 -10.44 21.39 8.14
N GLU A 97 -9.37 21.31 7.33
CA GLU A 97 -9.02 20.09 6.60
C GLU A 97 -8.16 19.15 7.44
N TRP A 98 -8.25 17.85 7.16
CA TRP A 98 -7.48 16.85 7.88
C TRP A 98 -6.00 16.91 7.57
N THR A 99 -5.18 16.69 8.60
CA THR A 99 -3.75 16.43 8.43
C THR A 99 -3.49 15.03 7.85
N LEU A 100 -2.25 14.76 7.46
CA LEU A 100 -1.84 13.41 7.08
C LEU A 100 -2.06 12.42 8.24
N ARG A 101 -1.74 12.80 9.49
CA ARG A 101 -1.95 11.92 10.65
C ARG A 101 -3.43 11.58 10.85
N GLU A 102 -4.31 12.55 10.69
CA GLU A 102 -5.75 12.33 10.83
C GLU A 102 -6.29 11.41 9.73
N THR A 103 -5.83 11.61 8.50
CA THR A 103 -6.16 10.75 7.35
C THR A 103 -5.67 9.32 7.58
N LEU A 104 -4.41 9.14 7.98
CA LEU A 104 -3.84 7.81 8.24
C LEU A 104 -4.48 7.10 9.43
N ARG A 105 -4.87 7.84 10.48
CA ARG A 105 -5.65 7.29 11.60
C ARG A 105 -7.02 6.79 11.11
N HIS A 106 -7.70 7.58 10.27
CA HIS A 106 -8.97 7.16 9.70
C HIS A 106 -8.84 5.89 8.84
N MET A 107 -7.78 5.80 8.04
CA MET A 107 -7.46 4.56 7.31
C MET A 107 -7.28 3.38 8.27
N LEU A 108 -6.51 3.55 9.35
CA LEU A 108 -6.28 2.51 10.34
C LEU A 108 -7.57 2.05 11.04
N ASP A 109 -8.47 2.98 11.34
CA ASP A 109 -9.79 2.65 11.89
C ASP A 109 -10.60 1.77 10.95
N VAL A 110 -10.61 2.09 9.66
CA VAL A 110 -11.36 1.32 8.66
C VAL A 110 -10.74 -0.06 8.49
N GLU A 111 -9.43 -0.14 8.38
CA GLU A 111 -8.66 -1.39 8.29
C GLU A 111 -8.94 -2.35 9.46
N ARG A 112 -9.29 -1.85 10.64
CA ARG A 112 -9.62 -2.69 11.80
C ARG A 112 -11.10 -3.02 11.93
N ARG A 113 -11.96 -2.05 11.62
CA ARG A 113 -13.42 -2.16 11.89
C ARG A 113 -14.16 -2.83 10.76
N TYR A 114 -13.73 -2.61 9.52
CA TYR A 114 -14.38 -3.22 8.36
C TYR A 114 -14.31 -4.74 8.36
N PRO A 115 -13.17 -5.39 8.68
CA PRO A 115 -13.07 -6.83 8.70
C PRO A 115 -14.00 -7.48 9.72
N VAL A 116 -14.25 -6.83 10.86
CA VAL A 116 -15.19 -7.33 11.88
C VAL A 116 -16.59 -7.47 11.31
N ASN A 117 -17.11 -6.41 10.68
CA ASN A 117 -18.46 -6.44 10.08
C ASN A 117 -18.53 -7.35 8.84
N THR A 118 -17.47 -7.38 8.03
CA THR A 118 -17.43 -8.24 6.84
C THR A 118 -17.38 -9.72 7.25
N SER A 119 -16.55 -10.07 8.23
CA SER A 119 -16.48 -11.43 8.82
C SER A 119 -17.81 -11.83 9.46
N HIS A 120 -18.46 -10.92 10.20
CA HIS A 120 -19.81 -11.18 10.72
C HIS A 120 -20.80 -11.47 9.59
N ALA A 121 -20.79 -10.70 8.50
CA ALA A 121 -21.65 -10.97 7.36
C ALA A 121 -21.37 -12.34 6.72
N ILE A 122 -20.11 -12.76 6.65
CA ILE A 122 -19.72 -14.07 6.12
C ILE A 122 -20.28 -15.20 6.99
N HIS A 123 -20.16 -15.10 8.33
CA HIS A 123 -20.39 -16.23 9.23
C HIS A 123 -21.73 -16.23 9.99
N ARG A 124 -22.45 -15.11 10.02
CA ARG A 124 -23.75 -15.03 10.71
C ARG A 124 -24.78 -16.01 10.13
N ARG A 125 -25.76 -16.41 10.94
CA ARG A 125 -26.99 -17.06 10.46
C ARG A 125 -27.91 -16.02 9.81
N ASP A 126 -28.79 -16.48 8.92
CA ASP A 126 -29.66 -15.56 8.15
C ASP A 126 -30.68 -14.80 9.02
N ALA A 127 -31.04 -15.33 10.19
CA ALA A 127 -31.91 -14.66 11.16
C ALA A 127 -31.19 -13.60 12.01
N GLU A 128 -29.86 -13.54 11.96
CA GLU A 128 -29.07 -12.58 12.75
C GLU A 128 -28.98 -11.22 12.02
N PRO A 129 -28.81 -10.11 12.78
CA PRO A 129 -28.61 -8.79 12.21
C PRO A 129 -27.44 -8.75 11.21
N LEU A 130 -27.54 -7.87 10.20
CA LEU A 130 -26.51 -7.72 9.16
C LEU A 130 -25.17 -7.18 9.68
N THR A 131 -25.19 -6.43 10.78
CA THR A 131 -24.01 -5.81 11.40
C THR A 131 -23.85 -6.28 12.83
N VAL A 132 -22.63 -6.21 13.34
CA VAL A 132 -22.39 -6.38 14.79
C VAL A 132 -22.96 -5.17 15.55
N PRO A 133 -23.27 -5.31 16.85
CA PRO A 133 -23.69 -4.18 17.69
C PRO A 133 -22.68 -3.02 17.66
N GLU A 134 -23.17 -1.78 17.74
CA GLU A 134 -22.30 -0.58 17.67
C GLU A 134 -21.37 -0.46 18.88
N ASP A 135 -21.75 -1.04 20.02
CA ASP A 135 -20.97 -1.10 21.26
C ASP A 135 -19.97 -2.27 21.31
N ASP A 136 -19.83 -3.03 20.22
CA ASP A 136 -18.81 -4.07 20.12
C ASP A 136 -17.41 -3.44 20.28
N PRO A 137 -16.59 -3.90 21.24
CA PRO A 137 -15.29 -3.29 21.53
C PRO A 137 -14.32 -3.37 20.35
N ARG A 138 -14.52 -4.29 19.40
CA ARG A 138 -13.72 -4.39 18.17
C ARG A 138 -14.04 -3.28 17.17
N LEU A 139 -15.16 -2.58 17.36
CA LEU A 139 -15.55 -1.40 16.59
C LEU A 139 -15.13 -0.09 17.25
N ALA A 140 -14.44 -0.13 18.39
CA ALA A 140 -13.95 1.08 19.05
C ALA A 140 -13.01 1.87 18.10
N PRO A 141 -13.12 3.21 18.07
CA PRO A 141 -12.17 4.05 17.34
C PRO A 141 -10.75 3.88 17.86
N SER A 142 -9.75 4.03 16.99
CA SER A 142 -8.34 4.03 17.42
C SER A 142 -8.04 5.27 18.24
N GLU A 143 -7.32 5.07 19.33
CA GLU A 143 -6.83 6.17 20.17
C GLU A 143 -5.78 7.01 19.41
N PRO A 144 -5.63 8.32 19.70
CA PRO A 144 -4.57 9.13 19.09
C PRO A 144 -3.16 8.54 19.27
N ALA A 145 -2.92 7.87 20.39
CA ALA A 145 -1.67 7.15 20.67
C ALA A 145 -1.33 6.07 19.63
N GLU A 146 -2.32 5.61 18.87
CA GLU A 146 -2.16 4.59 17.85
C GLU A 146 -1.48 5.08 16.59
N THR A 147 -1.59 6.37 16.32
CA THR A 147 -0.81 7.00 15.24
C THR A 147 0.31 7.84 15.81
N ALA A 148 0.70 7.68 17.08
CA ALA A 148 1.84 8.40 17.64
C ALA A 148 3.17 7.95 17.00
N GLY A 149 4.09 8.91 16.86
CA GLY A 149 5.39 8.72 16.22
C GLY A 149 5.47 9.27 14.79
N GLY A 150 6.51 8.84 14.07
CA GLY A 150 6.77 9.22 12.69
C GLY A 150 5.98 8.42 11.65
N LEU A 151 6.14 8.78 10.38
CA LEU A 151 5.42 8.19 9.24
C LEU A 151 5.59 6.68 9.20
N ASP A 152 6.83 6.22 9.36
CA ASP A 152 7.20 4.81 9.29
C ASP A 152 6.40 3.99 10.30
N ARG A 153 6.25 4.51 11.53
CA ARG A 153 5.53 3.82 12.60
C ARG A 153 4.02 3.73 12.32
N VAL A 154 3.45 4.77 11.72
CA VAL A 154 2.03 4.78 11.35
C VAL A 154 1.77 3.79 10.21
N ILE A 155 2.67 3.78 9.21
CA ILE A 155 2.58 2.86 8.07
C ILE A 155 2.79 1.40 8.49
N GLU A 156 3.74 1.11 9.38
CA GLU A 156 3.91 -0.22 9.98
C GLU A 156 2.61 -0.75 10.60
N ARG A 157 1.85 0.11 11.27
CA ARG A 157 0.57 -0.28 11.88
C ARG A 157 -0.53 -0.48 10.85
N LEU A 158 -0.55 0.31 9.78
CA LEU A 158 -1.48 0.11 8.66
C LEU A 158 -1.20 -1.21 7.96
N VAL A 159 0.08 -1.53 7.67
CA VAL A 159 0.48 -2.82 7.11
C VAL A 159 0.03 -3.97 8.01
N ALA A 160 0.31 -3.90 9.31
CA ALA A 160 -0.12 -4.96 10.23
C ALA A 160 -1.65 -5.11 10.32
N ALA A 161 -2.42 -4.02 10.19
CA ALA A 161 -3.88 -4.07 10.15
C ALA A 161 -4.39 -4.66 8.82
N ARG A 162 -3.68 -4.40 7.72
CA ARG A 162 -3.97 -4.97 6.41
C ARG A 162 -3.73 -6.47 6.40
N ASP A 163 -2.53 -6.91 6.81
CA ASP A 163 -2.18 -8.33 6.96
C ASP A 163 -3.21 -9.09 7.80
N HIS A 164 -3.68 -8.48 8.90
CA HIS A 164 -4.72 -9.07 9.75
C HIS A 164 -6.04 -9.27 8.99
N SER A 165 -6.44 -8.27 8.21
CA SER A 165 -7.68 -8.31 7.45
C SER A 165 -7.63 -9.33 6.33
N ASP A 166 -6.48 -9.47 5.65
CA ASP A 166 -6.31 -10.44 4.58
C ASP A 166 -6.25 -11.86 5.15
N ALA A 167 -5.59 -12.07 6.29
CA ALA A 167 -5.64 -13.34 6.99
C ALA A 167 -7.06 -13.71 7.46
N LEU A 168 -7.88 -12.72 7.85
CA LEU A 168 -9.24 -12.94 8.33
C LEU A 168 -10.24 -13.19 7.19
N LEU A 169 -10.10 -12.49 6.07
CA LEU A 169 -11.09 -12.43 5.01
C LEU A 169 -10.67 -13.13 3.72
N GLY A 170 -9.37 -13.35 3.50
CA GLY A 170 -8.82 -14.06 2.35
C GLY A 170 -9.45 -15.43 2.18
N PRO A 171 -9.51 -16.30 3.21
CA PRO A 171 -10.11 -17.63 3.09
C PRO A 171 -11.64 -17.68 2.89
N THR A 172 -12.29 -16.55 2.58
CA THR A 172 -13.75 -16.50 2.36
C THR A 172 -14.13 -17.34 1.14
N PRO A 173 -14.99 -18.36 1.30
CA PRO A 173 -15.43 -19.17 0.17
C PRO A 173 -16.25 -18.35 -0.83
N ASP A 174 -16.10 -18.60 -2.13
CA ASP A 174 -16.80 -17.87 -3.18
C ASP A 174 -18.32 -17.83 -3.00
N ALA A 175 -18.91 -18.92 -2.48
CA ALA A 175 -20.34 -19.00 -2.18
C ALA A 175 -20.81 -17.99 -1.12
N ALA A 176 -19.91 -17.48 -0.29
CA ALA A 176 -20.21 -16.47 0.73
C ALA A 176 -20.17 -15.03 0.19
N LEU A 177 -19.61 -14.81 -1.01
CA LEU A 177 -19.42 -13.46 -1.57
C LEU A 177 -20.74 -12.73 -1.85
N GLU A 178 -21.80 -13.47 -2.17
CA GLU A 178 -23.14 -12.92 -2.41
C GLU A 178 -23.99 -12.81 -1.14
N ARG A 179 -23.45 -13.19 0.03
CA ARG A 179 -24.18 -13.01 1.30
C ARG A 179 -24.47 -11.52 1.52
N PRO A 180 -25.68 -11.17 2.01
CA PRO A 180 -25.98 -9.79 2.33
C PRO A 180 -25.06 -9.27 3.43
N SER A 181 -24.67 -8.01 3.30
CA SER A 181 -23.91 -7.21 4.26
C SER A 181 -24.48 -5.79 4.27
N ARG A 182 -23.82 -4.87 4.97
CA ARG A 182 -24.23 -3.47 5.07
C ARG A 182 -23.03 -2.55 4.93
N TRP A 183 -23.19 -1.49 4.16
CA TRP A 183 -22.24 -0.39 4.08
C TRP A 183 -23.02 0.91 4.25
N SER A 184 -22.68 1.66 5.31
CA SER A 184 -23.54 2.77 5.77
C SER A 184 -24.97 2.26 6.01
N ASP A 185 -25.99 2.89 5.44
CA ASP A 185 -27.39 2.45 5.50
C ASP A 185 -27.84 1.62 4.29
N ILE A 186 -26.90 1.20 3.45
CA ILE A 186 -27.18 0.49 2.20
C ILE A 186 -26.90 -1.01 2.39
N THR A 187 -27.88 -1.85 2.05
CA THR A 187 -27.67 -3.30 1.94
C THR A 187 -26.84 -3.59 0.70
N VAL A 188 -25.74 -4.30 0.90
CA VAL A 188 -24.76 -4.65 -0.14
C VAL A 188 -24.36 -6.12 0.00
N THR A 189 -23.44 -6.61 -0.81
CA THR A 189 -22.91 -7.99 -0.68
C THR A 189 -21.57 -8.01 0.08
N VAL A 190 -21.13 -9.18 0.52
CA VAL A 190 -19.77 -9.38 1.03
C VAL A 190 -18.74 -9.00 -0.05
N ARG A 191 -18.96 -9.37 -1.32
CA ARG A 191 -18.09 -8.99 -2.45
C ARG A 191 -17.89 -7.47 -2.51
N PHE A 192 -18.99 -6.71 -2.43
CA PHE A 192 -18.92 -5.25 -2.40
C PHE A 192 -18.08 -4.76 -1.21
N ARG A 193 -18.27 -5.33 -0.02
CA ARG A 193 -17.50 -4.97 1.18
C ARG A 193 -16.01 -5.27 1.06
N LEU A 194 -15.62 -6.34 0.36
CA LEU A 194 -14.21 -6.65 0.10
C LEU A 194 -13.58 -5.60 -0.85
N HIS A 195 -14.28 -5.18 -1.91
CA HIS A 195 -13.78 -4.11 -2.79
C HIS A 195 -13.59 -2.77 -2.07
N ARG A 196 -14.41 -2.49 -1.05
CA ARG A 196 -14.30 -1.24 -0.27
C ARG A 196 -12.95 -1.05 0.40
N PHE A 197 -12.18 -2.10 0.70
CA PHE A 197 -10.83 -1.93 1.26
C PHE A 197 -9.90 -1.23 0.26
N GLY A 198 -9.81 -1.73 -0.97
CA GLY A 198 -8.99 -1.11 -2.00
C GLY A 198 -9.47 0.28 -2.38
N GLU A 199 -10.78 0.45 -2.56
CA GLU A 199 -11.35 1.77 -2.89
C GLU A 199 -11.09 2.82 -1.80
N HIS A 200 -11.17 2.44 -0.52
CA HIS A 200 -10.91 3.34 0.61
C HIS A 200 -9.44 3.73 0.73
N LEU A 201 -8.52 2.79 0.51
CA LEU A 201 -7.10 3.07 0.45
C LEU A 201 -6.76 4.05 -0.68
N VAL A 202 -7.34 3.85 -1.88
CA VAL A 202 -7.17 4.77 -3.02
C VAL A 202 -7.73 6.15 -2.70
N GLU A 203 -8.96 6.23 -2.18
CA GLU A 203 -9.63 7.47 -1.80
C GLU A 203 -8.76 8.33 -0.87
N HIS A 204 -8.22 7.72 0.19
CA HIS A 204 -7.41 8.46 1.16
C HIS A 204 -5.95 8.63 0.76
N THR A 205 -5.42 7.82 -0.16
CA THR A 205 -4.13 8.11 -0.82
C THR A 205 -4.26 9.38 -1.66
N ILE A 206 -5.35 9.55 -2.41
CA ILE A 206 -5.64 10.79 -3.16
C ILE A 206 -5.80 11.98 -2.19
N GLN A 207 -6.42 11.77 -1.02
CA GLN A 207 -6.49 12.82 0.01
C GLN A 207 -5.11 13.21 0.51
N CYS A 208 -4.23 12.24 0.82
CA CYS A 208 -2.84 12.50 1.20
C CYS A 208 -2.08 13.27 0.11
N GLU A 209 -2.27 12.94 -1.17
CA GLU A 209 -1.67 13.70 -2.29
C GLU A 209 -2.09 15.16 -2.29
N LYS A 210 -3.39 15.43 -2.14
CA LYS A 210 -3.94 16.79 -2.08
C LYS A 210 -3.36 17.56 -0.89
N THR A 211 -3.24 16.92 0.27
CA THR A 211 -2.58 17.52 1.45
C THR A 211 -1.12 17.86 1.14
N LEU A 212 -0.37 16.97 0.51
CA LEU A 212 1.02 17.23 0.14
C LEU A 212 1.15 18.36 -0.87
N GLU A 213 0.25 18.43 -1.85
CA GLU A 213 0.19 19.53 -2.83
C GLU A 213 -0.08 20.88 -2.16
N ALA A 214 -1.09 20.95 -1.27
CA ALA A 214 -1.42 22.15 -0.50
C ALA A 214 -0.26 22.61 0.39
N LEU A 215 0.51 21.66 0.95
CA LEU A 215 1.72 21.95 1.73
C LEU A 215 2.96 22.28 0.87
N ALA A 216 2.79 22.40 -0.45
CA ALA A 216 3.84 22.65 -1.44
C ALA A 216 4.97 21.60 -1.45
N VAL A 217 4.65 20.36 -1.08
CA VAL A 217 5.59 19.23 -1.13
C VAL A 217 5.65 18.69 -2.56
N ARG A 218 6.78 18.93 -3.22
CA ARG A 218 6.97 18.55 -4.63
C ARG A 218 7.09 17.04 -4.82
N GLN A 219 6.23 16.48 -5.66
CA GLN A 219 6.30 15.10 -6.14
C GLN A 219 6.99 15.03 -7.51
N GLY A 220 8.31 15.11 -7.51
CA GLY A 220 9.16 15.02 -8.72
C GLY A 220 9.11 13.64 -9.41
N GLU A 221 9.72 13.53 -10.59
CA GLU A 221 9.68 12.31 -11.40
C GLU A 221 10.15 11.07 -10.61
N ALA A 222 11.23 11.18 -9.84
CA ALA A 222 11.77 10.07 -9.06
C ALA A 222 10.75 9.50 -8.07
N ARG A 223 10.05 10.37 -7.33
CA ARG A 223 9.00 9.96 -6.37
C ARG A 223 7.84 9.27 -7.07
N ARG A 224 7.44 9.76 -8.26
CA ARG A 224 6.38 9.12 -9.05
C ARG A 224 6.77 7.73 -9.53
N ILE A 225 8.03 7.53 -9.94
CA ILE A 225 8.52 6.19 -10.33
C ILE A 225 8.61 5.27 -9.09
N VAL A 226 9.16 5.76 -7.98
CA VAL A 226 9.22 5.04 -6.70
C VAL A 226 7.85 4.57 -6.25
N ARG A 227 6.82 5.42 -6.42
CA ARG A 227 5.43 5.06 -6.14
C ARG A 227 4.95 3.86 -6.98
N ARG A 228 5.30 3.80 -8.27
CA ARG A 228 4.99 2.64 -9.12
C ARG A 228 5.74 1.38 -8.70
N ILE A 229 6.99 1.51 -8.27
CA ILE A 229 7.80 0.39 -7.75
C ILE A 229 7.15 -0.17 -6.48
N TRP A 230 6.77 0.70 -5.54
CA TRP A 230 6.09 0.33 -4.31
C TRP A 230 4.72 -0.32 -4.53
N ALA A 231 3.93 0.15 -5.50
CA ALA A 231 2.66 -0.48 -5.85
C ALA A 231 2.85 -1.91 -6.38
N ALA A 232 3.84 -2.12 -7.25
CA ALA A 232 4.20 -3.46 -7.73
C ALA A 232 4.71 -4.35 -6.59
N ARG A 233 5.51 -3.79 -5.67
CA ARG A 233 5.99 -4.50 -4.48
C ARG A 233 4.84 -4.92 -3.56
N GLY A 234 3.86 -4.06 -3.31
CA GLY A 234 2.70 -4.40 -2.48
C GLY A 234 1.92 -5.58 -3.03
N GLU A 235 1.69 -5.61 -4.35
CA GLU A 235 1.06 -6.75 -5.00
C GLU A 235 1.92 -8.02 -4.90
N LEU A 236 3.24 -7.89 -5.10
CA LEU A 236 4.19 -8.99 -5.03
C LEU A 236 4.29 -9.62 -3.62
N GLU A 237 4.27 -8.79 -2.57
CA GLU A 237 4.23 -9.22 -1.18
C GLU A 237 2.94 -9.99 -0.86
N ALA A 238 1.80 -9.54 -1.38
CA ALA A 238 0.49 -10.14 -1.12
C ALA A 238 0.27 -11.50 -1.81
N VAL A 239 0.86 -11.72 -2.98
CA VAL A 239 0.76 -13.01 -3.71
C VAL A 239 1.76 -14.06 -3.22
N ASP A 240 2.35 -13.84 -2.04
CA ASP A 240 3.35 -14.68 -1.38
C ASP A 240 4.48 -15.09 -2.33
N ALA A 241 5.10 -14.08 -2.97
CA ALA A 241 6.24 -14.34 -3.82
C ALA A 241 7.41 -14.93 -3.04
N ASP A 242 8.15 -15.84 -3.70
CA ASP A 242 9.29 -16.55 -3.11
C ASP A 242 10.27 -15.59 -2.42
N ALA A 243 10.59 -15.86 -1.15
CA ALA A 243 11.48 -15.03 -0.36
C ALA A 243 12.88 -14.86 -0.99
N GLU A 244 13.36 -15.82 -1.80
CA GLU A 244 14.59 -15.67 -2.57
C GLU A 244 14.45 -14.67 -3.71
N VAL A 245 13.31 -14.66 -4.41
CA VAL A 245 12.99 -13.64 -5.43
C VAL A 245 12.92 -12.26 -4.79
N ILE A 246 12.24 -12.12 -3.65
CA ILE A 246 12.18 -10.87 -2.88
C ILE A 246 13.58 -10.38 -2.51
N ARG A 247 14.45 -11.26 -1.98
CA ARG A 247 15.83 -10.91 -1.64
C ARG A 247 16.65 -10.49 -2.87
N ALA A 248 16.51 -11.19 -4.00
CA ALA A 248 17.23 -10.86 -5.22
C ALA A 248 16.83 -9.48 -5.77
N LEU A 249 15.54 -9.13 -5.68
CA LEU A 249 15.06 -7.80 -6.04
C LEU A 249 15.66 -6.73 -5.12
N ASP A 250 15.62 -6.94 -3.80
CA ASP A 250 16.21 -6.05 -2.81
C ASP A 250 17.69 -5.77 -3.10
N ASP A 251 18.46 -6.82 -3.40
CA ASP A 251 19.87 -6.73 -3.77
C ASP A 251 20.05 -5.92 -5.07
N ALA A 252 19.24 -6.19 -6.09
CA ALA A 252 19.27 -5.47 -7.36
C ALA A 252 18.91 -3.97 -7.21
N HIS A 253 18.02 -3.60 -6.28
CA HIS A 253 17.73 -2.19 -5.99
C HIS A 253 18.90 -1.51 -5.26
N GLU A 254 19.52 -2.19 -4.29
CA GLU A 254 20.67 -1.64 -3.56
C GLU A 254 21.89 -1.47 -4.48
N GLU A 255 22.19 -2.44 -5.35
CA GLU A 255 23.25 -2.35 -6.35
C GLU A 255 23.06 -1.14 -7.28
N ARG A 256 21.83 -0.90 -7.76
CA ARG A 256 21.52 0.28 -8.59
C ARG A 256 21.80 1.56 -7.84
N ILE A 257 21.35 1.69 -6.60
CA ILE A 257 21.63 2.87 -5.75
C ILE A 257 23.14 3.10 -5.56
N GLN A 258 23.90 2.04 -5.35
CA GLN A 258 25.36 2.14 -5.21
C GLN A 258 26.00 2.64 -6.50
N ALA A 259 25.58 2.13 -7.67
CA ALA A 259 26.06 2.59 -8.97
C ALA A 259 25.74 4.08 -9.23
N LEU A 260 24.60 4.59 -8.74
CA LEU A 260 24.22 6.00 -8.88
C LEU A 260 25.01 6.95 -7.97
N SER A 261 25.58 6.45 -6.87
CA SER A 261 26.33 7.28 -5.91
C SER A 261 27.62 7.87 -6.50
N GLY A 262 28.12 7.31 -7.62
CA GLY A 262 29.21 7.88 -8.41
C GLY A 262 28.77 8.90 -9.48
N VAL A 263 27.47 9.05 -9.71
CA VAL A 263 26.89 9.87 -10.79
C VAL A 263 26.23 11.14 -10.26
N ALA A 264 25.54 11.06 -9.12
CA ALA A 264 24.66 12.12 -8.59
C ALA A 264 25.36 13.25 -7.78
N ARG A 265 26.64 13.55 -8.03
CA ARG A 265 27.39 14.61 -7.31
C ARG A 265 28.35 15.44 -8.17
N THR A 266 28.04 15.61 -9.45
CA THR A 266 28.73 16.54 -10.37
C THR A 266 27.76 17.48 -11.05
#